data_AF-A0A094IP96-F1
#
_entry.id   AF-A0A094IP96-F1
#
_cell.length_a   1.000
_cell.length_b   1.000
_cell.length_c   1.000
_cell.angle_alpha   90.00
_cell.angle_beta   90.00
_cell.angle_gamma   90.00
#
_symmetry.space_group_name_H-M   'P 1'
#
loop_
_entity.id
_entity.type
_entity.pdbx_description
1 polymer ?
#
loop_
_entity_poly.entity_id
_entity_poly.type
_entity_poly.pdbx_seq_one_letter_code
_entity_poly.pdbx_strand_id
1 'polypeptide(L)'
;MKPSEELMLLLELNNYDVEKFKLKMQVKYEETGNLDLYKFKKYADLIVSHYLYEENLDYFSRNPLTYRSDWGDDVVSMDQFKVKHTDILEEEITLKEFLVLKDFNEVNRESILYDILDKWVEEYRESSIRSMENLRHMIIALPKKSRKYHKPSKIMFLLAILIAFVNMLLFKNPETLQPSFISFISDFVIDWNQLLYDVPWYSLYGVFTILLFVLYAVLNNSFSRLIRDVRGEKNKYAVKTFDKWDNDMKNARLKQSGILEDYVDLVVKKPKKSKLELKTLIGPEILMDKFKNYVKMVEKKYDWMTKNYSRFMTYIRLLFLLAFLFNLGFIGVGFAIMRGLINV
;
A
#
# COMPACT_ATOMS: atom_id res chain seq x y z
N MET A 1 13.94 -14.56 32.19
CA MET A 1 13.29 -14.54 30.85
C MET A 1 14.24 -13.88 29.88
N LYS A 2 14.33 -14.35 28.65
CA LYS A 2 15.09 -13.63 27.62
C LYS A 2 14.37 -12.31 27.29
N PRO A 3 15.08 -11.22 26.95
CA PRO A 3 14.44 -9.95 26.56
C PRO A 3 13.39 -10.09 25.45
N SER A 4 13.59 -11.05 24.53
CA SER A 4 12.63 -11.41 23.48
C SER A 4 11.33 -12.02 24.01
N GLU A 5 11.43 -12.84 25.06
CA GLU A 5 10.28 -13.45 25.74
C GLU A 5 9.54 -12.41 26.58
N GLU A 6 10.27 -11.49 27.19
CA GLU A 6 9.71 -10.38 27.98
C GLU A 6 8.96 -9.39 27.10
N LEU A 7 9.50 -9.03 25.93
CA LEU A 7 8.80 -8.21 24.94
C LEU A 7 7.55 -8.91 24.39
N MET A 8 7.62 -10.22 24.12
CA MET A 8 6.46 -11.01 23.72
C MET A 8 5.37 -10.98 24.78
N LEU A 9 5.74 -11.26 26.03
CA LEU A 9 4.82 -11.26 27.15
C LEU A 9 4.22 -9.87 27.36
N LEU A 10 5.02 -8.80 27.23
CA LEU A 10 4.53 -7.42 27.29
C LEU A 10 3.58 -7.07 26.15
N LEU A 11 3.84 -7.52 24.92
CA LEU A 11 2.94 -7.32 23.78
C LEU A 11 1.62 -8.08 23.99
N GLU A 12 1.69 -9.34 24.41
CA GLU A 12 0.51 -10.16 24.72
C GLU A 12 -0.31 -9.58 25.89
N LEU A 13 0.36 -9.21 26.99
CA LEU A 13 -0.27 -8.60 28.17
C LEU A 13 -0.92 -7.24 27.86
N ASN A 14 -0.40 -6.51 26.86
CA ASN A 14 -0.98 -5.25 26.38
C ASN A 14 -1.98 -5.43 25.22
N ASN A 15 -2.44 -6.67 24.93
CA ASN A 15 -3.35 -6.98 23.83
C ASN A 15 -2.87 -6.53 22.43
N TYR A 16 -1.56 -6.45 22.22
CA TYR A 16 -1.01 -6.24 20.89
C TYR A 16 -1.06 -7.53 20.08
N ASP A 17 -1.45 -7.40 18.81
CA ASP A 17 -1.40 -8.51 17.84
C ASP A 17 0.06 -8.82 17.51
N VAL A 18 0.60 -9.85 18.17
CA VAL A 18 1.99 -10.31 18.06
C VAL A 18 2.34 -10.70 16.63
N GLU A 19 1.39 -11.29 15.90
CA GLU A 19 1.56 -11.68 14.50
C GLU A 19 1.70 -10.45 13.60
N LYS A 20 0.85 -9.44 13.78
CA LYS A 20 0.96 -8.17 13.07
C LYS A 20 2.27 -7.43 13.40
N PHE A 21 2.70 -7.44 14.65
CA PHE A 21 3.97 -6.83 15.06
C PHE A 21 5.17 -7.55 14.43
N LYS A 22 5.17 -8.89 14.43
CA LYS A 22 6.19 -9.71 13.76
C LYS A 22 6.34 -9.36 12.28
N LEU A 23 5.21 -9.27 11.57
CA LEU A 23 5.19 -8.94 10.14
C LEU A 23 5.67 -7.50 9.88
N LYS A 24 5.31 -6.53 10.74
CA LYS A 24 5.81 -5.15 10.66
C LYS A 24 7.31 -5.05 10.87
N MET A 25 7.83 -5.75 11.87
CA MET A 25 9.27 -5.79 12.10
C MET A 25 9.96 -6.41 10.91
N GLN A 26 9.49 -7.57 10.44
CA GLN A 26 10.04 -8.24 9.27
C GLN A 26 10.15 -7.35 8.04
N VAL A 27 9.13 -6.54 7.72
CA VAL A 27 9.22 -5.56 6.62
C VAL A 27 10.32 -4.52 6.84
N LYS A 28 10.46 -3.97 8.04
CA LYS A 28 11.53 -3.00 8.37
C LYS A 28 12.94 -3.57 8.21
N TYR A 29 13.12 -4.88 8.28
CA TYR A 29 14.41 -5.51 8.06
C TYR A 29 14.66 -5.98 6.64
N GLU A 30 13.60 -6.40 5.94
CA GLU A 30 13.72 -6.63 4.50
C GLU A 30 14.10 -5.32 3.78
N GLU A 31 13.84 -4.16 4.41
CA GLU A 31 14.36 -2.85 4.00
C GLU A 31 15.87 -2.66 4.20
N THR A 32 16.57 -3.47 5.00
CA THR A 32 18.05 -3.37 5.18
C THR A 32 18.82 -4.43 4.41
N GLY A 33 18.13 -5.37 3.76
CA GLY A 33 18.75 -6.38 2.88
C GLY A 33 19.47 -7.50 3.63
N ASN A 34 19.15 -7.71 4.91
CA ASN A 34 19.73 -8.80 5.69
C ASN A 34 19.09 -10.15 5.31
N LEU A 35 19.89 -11.00 4.69
CA LEU A 35 19.50 -12.36 4.30
C LEU A 35 19.36 -13.31 5.49
N ASP A 36 20.11 -13.15 6.58
CA ASP A 36 20.13 -14.15 7.68
C ASP A 36 18.75 -14.36 8.35
N LEU A 37 17.82 -13.44 8.14
CA LEU A 37 16.43 -13.52 8.58
C LEU A 37 15.66 -14.75 8.05
N TYR A 38 16.00 -15.31 6.88
CA TYR A 38 15.36 -16.54 6.42
C TYR A 38 15.81 -17.78 7.21
N LYS A 39 16.98 -17.73 7.86
CA LYS A 39 17.48 -18.86 8.67
C LYS A 39 16.72 -19.00 9.99
N PHE A 40 16.06 -17.93 10.44
CA PHE A 40 15.36 -17.87 11.72
C PHE A 40 13.89 -18.28 11.58
N LYS A 41 13.54 -19.46 12.11
CA LYS A 41 12.16 -19.99 12.07
C LYS A 41 11.28 -19.43 13.20
N LYS A 42 11.85 -18.97 14.32
CA LYS A 42 11.10 -18.49 15.50
C LYS A 42 11.17 -16.95 15.62
N TYR A 43 10.13 -16.36 16.21
CA TYR A 43 10.02 -14.91 16.38
C TYR A 43 11.08 -14.33 17.35
N ALA A 44 11.43 -15.08 18.39
CA ALA A 44 12.52 -14.71 19.29
C ALA A 44 13.85 -14.58 18.54
N ASP A 45 14.12 -15.47 17.58
CA ASP A 45 15.33 -15.43 16.76
C ASP A 45 15.35 -14.19 15.83
N LEU A 46 14.17 -13.77 15.34
CA LEU A 46 14.00 -12.55 14.56
C LEU A 46 14.26 -11.31 15.41
N ILE A 47 13.74 -11.26 16.64
CA ILE A 47 14.01 -10.17 17.60
C ILE A 47 15.49 -10.14 18.01
N VAL A 48 16.10 -11.28 18.30
CA VAL A 48 17.52 -11.36 18.64
C VAL A 48 18.37 -10.90 17.47
N SER A 49 18.02 -11.30 16.23
CA SER A 49 18.61 -10.74 15.02
C SER A 49 18.40 -9.22 14.92
N HIS A 50 17.35 -8.61 15.50
CA HIS A 50 17.18 -7.13 15.57
C HIS A 50 18.23 -6.47 16.40
N TYR A 51 18.33 -6.96 17.63
CA TYR A 51 19.10 -6.32 18.68
C TYR A 51 20.59 -6.59 18.49
N LEU A 52 20.93 -7.63 17.73
CA LEU A 52 22.28 -7.94 17.28
C LEU A 52 22.54 -7.46 15.85
N TYR A 53 21.58 -6.78 15.19
CA TYR A 53 21.81 -6.21 13.87
C TYR A 53 22.69 -4.98 14.01
N GLU A 54 24.00 -5.18 13.94
CA GLU A 54 24.91 -4.14 13.53
C GLU A 54 24.84 -4.03 12.00
N GLU A 55 24.67 -2.82 11.49
CA GLU A 55 24.72 -2.53 10.06
C GLU A 55 26.11 -2.89 9.57
N ASN A 56 26.28 -4.14 9.15
CA ASN A 56 27.59 -4.70 8.86
C ASN A 56 28.07 -4.10 7.54
N LEU A 57 28.99 -3.12 7.61
CA LEU A 57 29.54 -2.38 6.46
C LEU A 57 30.31 -3.28 5.47
N ASP A 58 30.56 -4.55 5.82
CA ASP A 58 31.15 -5.52 4.92
C ASP A 58 30.12 -6.06 3.91
N TYR A 59 29.91 -5.30 2.83
CA TYR A 59 29.07 -5.70 1.70
C TYR A 59 29.65 -6.87 0.92
N PHE A 60 30.99 -7.03 0.89
CA PHE A 60 31.69 -8.00 0.05
C PHE A 60 31.53 -9.44 0.52
N SER A 61 31.20 -9.65 1.79
CA SER A 61 30.90 -10.97 2.36
C SER A 61 29.43 -11.39 2.16
N ARG A 62 28.59 -10.54 1.56
CA ARG A 62 27.16 -10.83 1.33
C ARG A 62 26.95 -11.56 -0.01
N ASN A 63 25.74 -12.04 -0.24
CA ASN A 63 25.37 -12.57 -1.55
C ASN A 63 25.25 -11.42 -2.58
N PRO A 64 26.00 -11.42 -3.69
CA PRO A 64 26.01 -10.31 -4.66
C PRO A 64 24.66 -10.11 -5.37
N LEU A 65 23.80 -11.13 -5.41
CA LEU A 65 22.47 -11.03 -6.02
C LEU A 65 21.50 -10.17 -5.19
N THR A 66 21.88 -9.82 -3.96
CA THR A 66 21.14 -8.85 -3.11
C THR A 66 21.62 -7.42 -3.26
N TYR A 67 22.49 -7.15 -4.23
CA TYR A 67 23.01 -5.83 -4.48
C TYR A 67 21.90 -4.78 -4.55
N ARG A 68 22.18 -3.63 -3.95
CA ARG A 68 21.33 -2.45 -4.03
C ARG A 68 22.13 -1.27 -4.53
N SER A 69 21.45 -0.38 -5.24
CA SER A 69 22.07 0.82 -5.81
C SER A 69 22.54 1.83 -4.77
N ASP A 70 22.11 1.69 -3.51
CA ASP A 70 22.51 2.52 -2.38
C ASP A 70 23.72 1.96 -1.61
N TRP A 71 24.25 0.79 -2.01
CA TRP A 71 25.55 0.33 -1.51
C TRP A 71 26.65 1.29 -1.97
N GLY A 72 27.73 1.40 -1.19
CA GLY A 72 28.79 2.38 -1.43
C GLY A 72 29.37 2.32 -2.85
N ASP A 73 29.90 3.46 -3.32
CA ASP A 73 30.41 3.65 -4.68
C ASP A 73 31.50 2.64 -5.09
N ASP A 74 32.15 2.00 -4.10
CA ASP A 74 33.20 1.01 -4.28
C ASP A 74 32.68 -0.38 -4.73
N VAL A 75 31.37 -0.65 -4.63
CA VAL A 75 30.76 -1.94 -4.97
C VAL A 75 30.22 -1.93 -6.40
N VAL A 76 31.02 -2.42 -7.35
CA VAL A 76 30.73 -2.31 -8.79
C VAL A 76 30.54 -3.69 -9.45
N SER A 77 31.27 -4.69 -8.99
CA SER A 77 31.38 -5.98 -9.68
C SER A 77 31.25 -7.18 -8.76
N MET A 78 30.66 -8.26 -9.29
CA MET A 78 30.59 -9.55 -8.61
C MET A 78 31.97 -10.11 -8.26
N ASP A 79 32.99 -9.78 -9.05
CA ASP A 79 34.38 -10.20 -8.85
C ASP A 79 34.97 -9.76 -7.50
N GLN A 80 34.39 -8.72 -6.88
CA GLN A 80 34.86 -8.16 -5.61
C GLN A 80 34.36 -8.94 -4.38
N PHE A 81 33.41 -9.86 -4.56
CA PHE A 81 32.76 -10.57 -3.46
C PHE A 81 33.58 -11.75 -2.99
N LYS A 82 33.54 -12.01 -1.69
CA LYS A 82 34.23 -13.14 -1.07
C LYS A 82 33.48 -14.43 -1.34
N VAL A 83 34.23 -15.49 -1.58
CA VAL A 83 33.74 -16.85 -1.83
C VAL A 83 34.38 -17.82 -0.84
N LYS A 84 33.61 -18.84 -0.46
CA LYS A 84 34.10 -19.99 0.31
C LYS A 84 33.67 -21.26 -0.42
N HIS A 85 34.64 -22.13 -0.73
CA HIS A 85 34.41 -23.43 -1.35
C HIS A 85 35.30 -24.47 -0.67
N THR A 86 34.84 -25.73 -0.57
CA THR A 86 35.58 -26.80 0.11
C THR A 86 36.94 -27.09 -0.51
N ASP A 87 37.07 -26.84 -1.82
CA ASP A 87 38.30 -27.07 -2.57
C ASP A 87 39.29 -25.89 -2.50
N ILE A 88 38.90 -24.77 -1.88
CA ILE A 88 39.76 -23.61 -1.67
C ILE A 88 40.33 -23.69 -0.24
N LEU A 89 41.66 -23.80 -0.14
CA LEU A 89 42.37 -23.96 1.14
C LEU A 89 42.33 -22.69 2.02
N GLU A 90 42.16 -21.51 1.42
CA GLU A 90 42.04 -20.24 2.13
C GLU A 90 40.58 -19.98 2.53
N GLU A 91 40.32 -19.66 3.81
CA GLU A 91 38.95 -19.53 4.36
C GLU A 91 38.15 -18.36 3.76
N GLU A 92 38.80 -17.34 3.20
CA GLU A 92 38.17 -16.17 2.56
C GLU A 92 39.02 -15.61 1.43
N ILE A 93 38.61 -15.84 0.17
CA ILE A 93 39.20 -15.19 -1.01
C ILE A 93 38.12 -14.48 -1.82
N THR A 94 38.48 -13.43 -2.54
CA THR A 94 37.56 -12.81 -3.51
C THR A 94 37.39 -13.67 -4.75
N LEU A 95 36.26 -13.54 -5.44
CA LEU A 95 36.03 -14.23 -6.70
C LEU A 95 37.15 -13.90 -7.70
N LYS A 96 37.60 -12.64 -7.78
CA LYS A 96 38.72 -12.25 -8.63
C LYS A 96 40.03 -12.99 -8.32
N GLU A 97 40.36 -13.16 -7.03
CA GLU A 97 41.56 -13.89 -6.61
C GLU A 97 41.45 -15.36 -6.99
N PHE A 98 40.28 -15.97 -6.74
CA PHE A 98 39.99 -17.34 -7.15
C PHE A 98 40.20 -17.56 -8.66
N LEU A 99 39.74 -16.62 -9.51
CA LEU A 99 39.89 -16.73 -10.96
C LEU A 99 41.34 -16.72 -11.45
N VAL A 100 42.28 -16.23 -10.65
CA VAL A 100 43.70 -16.11 -10.99
C VAL A 100 44.55 -17.23 -10.37
N LEU A 101 43.99 -18.04 -9.47
CA LEU A 101 44.68 -19.19 -8.88
C LEU A 101 45.11 -20.19 -9.97
N LYS A 102 46.39 -20.60 -9.88
CA LYS A 102 47.03 -21.52 -10.84
C LYS A 102 46.74 -23.00 -10.54
N ASP A 103 46.23 -23.28 -9.35
CA ASP A 103 46.08 -24.65 -8.84
C ASP A 103 44.89 -25.39 -9.47
N PHE A 104 44.03 -24.68 -10.21
CA PHE A 104 42.87 -25.23 -10.90
C PHE A 104 43.02 -25.14 -12.42
N ASN A 105 42.76 -26.26 -13.10
CA ASN A 105 42.60 -26.29 -14.55
C ASN A 105 41.24 -25.66 -14.97
N GLU A 106 41.01 -25.49 -16.26
CA GLU A 106 39.80 -24.83 -16.78
C GLU A 106 38.50 -25.55 -16.35
N VAL A 107 38.47 -26.88 -16.47
CA VAL A 107 37.29 -27.71 -16.14
C VAL A 107 36.96 -27.64 -14.65
N ASN A 108 37.97 -27.73 -13.77
CA ASN A 108 37.76 -27.65 -12.33
C ASN A 108 37.30 -26.25 -11.93
N ARG A 109 37.86 -25.20 -12.55
CA ARG A 109 37.46 -23.81 -12.27
C ARG A 109 36.01 -23.57 -12.69
N GLU A 110 35.61 -24.07 -13.85
CA GLU A 110 34.22 -24.01 -14.32
C GLU A 110 33.27 -24.71 -13.34
N SER A 111 33.59 -25.94 -12.90
CA SER A 111 32.79 -26.68 -11.92
C SER A 111 32.63 -25.92 -10.60
N ILE A 112 33.73 -25.43 -10.01
CA ILE A 112 33.71 -24.67 -8.76
C ILE A 112 32.92 -23.37 -8.91
N LEU A 113 32.99 -22.71 -10.06
CA LEU A 113 32.19 -21.50 -10.33
C LEU A 113 30.70 -21.82 -10.36
N TYR A 114 30.29 -22.88 -11.03
CA TYR A 114 28.89 -23.31 -11.00
C TYR A 114 28.43 -23.61 -9.57
N ASP A 115 29.22 -24.35 -8.78
CA ASP A 115 28.86 -24.65 -7.38
C ASP A 115 28.68 -23.38 -6.53
N ILE A 116 29.57 -22.39 -6.69
CA ILE A 116 29.48 -21.09 -5.98
C ILE A 116 28.24 -20.31 -6.43
N LEU A 117 28.04 -20.17 -7.75
CA LEU A 117 26.96 -19.37 -8.32
C LEU A 117 25.60 -20.01 -8.06
N ASP A 118 25.48 -21.33 -8.18
CA ASP A 118 24.27 -22.08 -7.88
C ASP A 118 23.87 -21.89 -6.42
N LYS A 119 24.84 -21.99 -5.49
CA LYS A 119 24.59 -21.70 -4.09
C LYS A 119 24.06 -20.29 -3.87
N TRP A 120 24.66 -19.28 -4.50
CA TRP A 120 24.16 -17.90 -4.40
C TRP A 120 22.74 -17.75 -4.97
N VAL A 121 22.47 -18.39 -6.11
CA VAL A 121 21.15 -18.37 -6.75
C VAL A 121 20.11 -19.05 -5.86
N GLU A 122 20.43 -20.20 -5.26
CA GLU A 122 19.53 -20.93 -4.38
C GLU A 122 19.22 -20.15 -3.10
N GLU A 123 20.25 -19.62 -2.42
CA GLU A 123 20.08 -18.79 -1.22
C GLU A 123 19.21 -17.55 -1.51
N TYR A 124 19.47 -16.87 -2.64
CA TYR A 124 18.68 -15.71 -3.04
C TYR A 124 17.24 -16.10 -3.41
N ARG A 125 17.06 -17.21 -4.13
CA ARG A 125 15.73 -17.73 -4.52
C ARG A 125 14.90 -18.04 -3.30
N GLU A 126 15.43 -18.80 -2.34
CA GLU A 126 14.72 -19.16 -1.11
C GLU A 126 14.36 -17.92 -0.28
N SER A 127 15.32 -17.01 -0.10
CA SER A 127 15.11 -15.77 0.64
C SER A 127 14.01 -14.91 0.01
N SER A 128 14.07 -14.70 -1.30
CA SER A 128 13.09 -13.86 -2.01
C SER A 128 11.70 -14.50 -2.11
N ILE A 129 11.59 -15.83 -2.26
CA ILE A 129 10.29 -16.53 -2.15
C ILE A 129 9.69 -16.29 -0.77
N ARG A 130 10.49 -16.52 0.28
CA ARG A 130 10.02 -16.39 1.65
C ARG A 130 9.62 -14.96 1.99
N SER A 131 10.40 -13.96 1.57
CA SER A 131 10.03 -12.54 1.72
C SER A 131 8.69 -12.25 1.03
N MET A 132 8.49 -12.70 -0.21
CA MET A 132 7.20 -12.55 -0.92
C MET A 132 6.03 -13.20 -0.18
N GLU A 133 6.23 -14.40 0.39
CA GLU A 133 5.22 -15.07 1.21
C GLU A 133 4.89 -14.25 2.46
N ASN A 134 5.89 -13.74 3.18
CA ASN A 134 5.66 -12.91 4.36
C ASN A 134 4.93 -11.61 4.04
N LEU A 135 5.29 -10.95 2.95
CA LEU A 135 4.60 -9.77 2.42
C LEU A 135 3.13 -10.07 2.08
N ARG A 136 2.88 -11.24 1.46
CA ARG A 136 1.51 -11.72 1.20
C ARG A 136 0.75 -11.98 2.51
N HIS A 137 1.38 -12.64 3.47
CA HIS A 137 0.81 -12.90 4.78
C HIS A 137 0.47 -11.61 5.53
N MET A 138 1.28 -10.56 5.42
CA MET A 138 0.99 -9.25 6.00
C MET A 138 -0.34 -8.67 5.51
N ILE A 139 -0.63 -8.75 4.21
CA ILE A 139 -1.93 -8.29 3.67
C ILE A 139 -3.08 -9.18 4.15
N ILE A 140 -2.86 -10.50 4.24
CA ILE A 140 -3.87 -11.45 4.73
C ILE A 140 -4.20 -11.22 6.21
N ALA A 141 -3.16 -10.96 7.03
CA ALA A 141 -3.20 -10.76 8.47
C ALA A 141 -3.78 -9.40 8.87
N LEU A 142 -3.83 -8.41 7.95
CA LEU A 142 -4.67 -7.24 8.17
C LEU A 142 -6.09 -7.71 8.58
N PRO A 143 -6.88 -6.94 9.35
CA PRO A 143 -8.19 -7.40 9.79
C PRO A 143 -9.13 -7.63 8.59
N LYS A 144 -9.59 -8.87 8.36
CA LYS A 144 -10.32 -9.32 7.14
C LYS A 144 -11.65 -8.62 6.91
N LYS A 145 -12.32 -8.27 7.99
CA LYS A 145 -13.52 -7.43 8.03
C LYS A 145 -13.49 -6.80 9.40
N SER A 146 -13.24 -5.49 9.51
CA SER A 146 -13.91 -4.83 10.61
C SER A 146 -15.38 -4.78 10.17
N ARG A 147 -16.27 -5.48 10.90
CA ARG A 147 -17.72 -5.20 10.80
C ARG A 147 -18.00 -3.70 10.99
N LYS A 148 -17.04 -2.97 11.56
CA LYS A 148 -17.02 -1.53 11.81
C LYS A 148 -17.18 -0.65 10.56
N TYR A 149 -16.64 -0.99 9.38
CA TYR A 149 -16.61 -0.06 8.23
C TYR A 149 -17.85 -0.11 7.34
N HIS A 150 -19.02 0.23 7.88
CA HIS A 150 -20.22 0.38 7.05
C HIS A 150 -20.06 1.54 6.05
N LYS A 151 -20.49 1.31 4.80
CA LYS A 151 -20.62 2.40 3.84
C LYS A 151 -21.67 3.39 4.35
N PRO A 152 -21.49 4.69 4.10
CA PRO A 152 -22.54 5.65 4.38
C PRO A 152 -23.84 5.30 3.64
N SER A 153 -24.97 5.76 4.18
CA SER A 153 -26.30 5.33 3.76
C SER A 153 -26.59 5.74 2.31
N LYS A 154 -26.98 4.76 1.48
CA LYS A 154 -27.44 5.00 0.11
C LYS A 154 -28.78 5.74 0.07
N ILE A 155 -29.65 5.45 1.04
CA ILE A 155 -30.96 6.10 1.14
C ILE A 155 -30.77 7.59 1.39
N MET A 156 -29.90 7.96 2.34
CA MET A 156 -29.61 9.36 2.64
C MET A 156 -28.91 10.07 1.48
N PHE A 157 -28.05 9.37 0.74
CA PHE A 157 -27.45 9.89 -0.50
C PHE A 157 -28.52 10.24 -1.55
N LEU A 158 -29.45 9.31 -1.84
CA LEU A 158 -30.53 9.54 -2.80
C LEU A 158 -31.46 10.66 -2.35
N LEU A 159 -31.79 10.68 -1.06
CA LEU A 159 -32.63 11.72 -0.46
C LEU A 159 -31.98 13.10 -0.59
N ALA A 160 -30.68 13.23 -0.33
CA ALA A 160 -29.95 14.48 -0.49
C ALA A 160 -29.95 14.98 -1.94
N ILE A 161 -29.74 14.07 -2.90
CA ILE A 161 -29.82 14.41 -4.33
C ILE A 161 -31.23 14.86 -4.70
N LEU A 162 -32.25 14.15 -4.23
CA LEU A 162 -33.64 14.49 -4.51
C LEU A 162 -34.00 15.87 -3.96
N ILE A 163 -33.66 16.16 -2.70
CA ILE A 163 -33.93 17.46 -2.08
C ILE A 163 -33.17 18.58 -2.80
N ALA A 164 -31.88 18.38 -3.09
CA ALA A 164 -31.10 19.35 -3.84
C ALA A 164 -31.72 19.61 -5.22
N PHE A 165 -32.16 18.56 -5.91
CA PHE A 165 -32.77 18.66 -7.24
C PHE A 165 -34.11 19.39 -7.21
N VAL A 166 -35.00 19.07 -6.26
CA VAL A 166 -36.28 19.78 -6.09
C VAL A 166 -36.04 21.26 -5.80
N ASN A 167 -35.13 21.58 -4.88
CA ASN A 167 -34.79 22.97 -4.61
C ASN A 167 -34.21 23.65 -5.86
N MET A 168 -33.31 23.01 -6.61
CA MET A 168 -32.78 23.57 -7.86
C MET A 168 -33.88 23.84 -8.91
N LEU A 169 -34.84 22.92 -9.06
CA LEU A 169 -35.98 23.10 -9.96
C LEU A 169 -36.80 24.32 -9.54
N LEU A 170 -37.02 24.51 -8.24
CA LEU A 170 -37.74 25.66 -7.73
C LEU A 170 -37.06 27.01 -8.07
N PHE A 171 -35.73 27.05 -8.27
CA PHE A 171 -35.03 28.24 -8.77
C PHE A 171 -35.05 28.38 -10.29
N LYS A 172 -34.79 27.28 -11.02
CA LYS A 172 -34.45 27.30 -12.45
C LYS A 172 -35.61 26.96 -13.38
N ASN A 173 -36.52 26.10 -12.94
CA ASN A 173 -37.62 25.59 -13.74
C ASN A 173 -38.82 25.22 -12.84
N PRO A 174 -39.48 26.22 -12.22
CA PRO A 174 -40.55 25.99 -11.25
C PRO A 174 -41.78 25.30 -11.89
N GLU A 175 -42.00 25.44 -13.19
CA GLU A 175 -43.10 24.80 -13.92
C GLU A 175 -43.12 23.27 -13.76
N THR A 176 -41.94 22.64 -13.64
CA THR A 176 -41.82 21.19 -13.39
C THR A 176 -42.38 20.75 -12.03
N LEU A 177 -42.55 21.68 -11.09
CA LEU A 177 -43.11 21.46 -9.76
C LEU A 177 -44.57 21.92 -9.66
N GLN A 178 -45.19 22.39 -10.75
CA GLN A 178 -46.56 22.90 -10.81
C GLN A 178 -47.51 21.85 -11.43
N PRO A 179 -48.11 20.95 -10.63
CA PRO A 179 -49.05 19.96 -11.15
C PRO A 179 -50.35 20.62 -11.61
N SER A 180 -50.76 20.35 -12.85
CA SER A 180 -52.01 20.88 -13.42
C SER A 180 -53.29 20.37 -12.72
N PHE A 181 -53.19 19.28 -11.95
CA PHE A 181 -54.31 18.65 -11.26
C PHE A 181 -54.47 19.08 -9.80
N ILE A 182 -53.54 19.88 -9.24
CA ILE A 182 -53.64 20.43 -7.87
C ILE A 182 -53.23 21.91 -7.88
N SER A 183 -54.21 22.81 -8.07
CA SER A 183 -53.97 24.25 -8.19
C SER A 183 -53.24 24.86 -6.99
N PHE A 184 -53.60 24.47 -5.76
CA PHE A 184 -52.96 24.98 -4.55
C PHE A 184 -51.44 24.74 -4.51
N ILE A 185 -50.95 23.61 -5.05
CA ILE A 185 -49.50 23.35 -5.11
C ILE A 185 -48.84 24.24 -6.16
N SER A 186 -49.51 24.45 -7.29
CA SER A 186 -49.03 25.33 -8.35
C SER A 186 -48.88 26.77 -7.85
N ASP A 187 -49.93 27.32 -7.23
CA ASP A 187 -49.93 28.68 -6.68
C ASP A 187 -48.81 28.86 -5.65
N PHE A 188 -48.65 27.87 -4.77
CA PHE A 188 -47.60 27.87 -3.77
C PHE A 188 -46.19 27.88 -4.37
N VAL A 189 -45.96 27.14 -5.46
CA VAL A 189 -44.65 27.11 -6.14
C VAL A 189 -44.37 28.45 -6.84
N ILE A 190 -45.40 29.09 -7.41
CA ILE A 190 -45.29 30.41 -8.03
C ILE A 190 -44.90 31.45 -6.99
N ASP A 191 -45.65 31.52 -5.88
CA ASP A 191 -45.39 32.45 -4.77
C ASP A 191 -43.98 32.25 -4.20
N TRP A 192 -43.56 31.00 -4.04
CA TRP A 192 -42.23 30.67 -3.52
C TRP A 192 -41.11 31.05 -4.49
N ASN A 193 -41.30 30.79 -5.78
CA ASN A 193 -40.35 31.19 -6.80
C ASN A 193 -40.21 32.71 -6.85
N GLN A 194 -41.32 33.45 -6.78
CA GLN A 194 -41.32 34.90 -6.73
C GLN A 194 -40.58 35.42 -5.48
N LEU A 195 -40.82 34.82 -4.30
CA LEU A 195 -40.09 35.17 -3.07
C LEU A 195 -38.56 35.05 -3.23
N LEU A 196 -38.07 34.08 -3.99
CA LEU A 196 -36.64 33.93 -4.25
C LEU A 196 -36.04 35.03 -5.11
N TYR A 197 -36.84 35.69 -5.93
CA TYR A 197 -36.41 36.85 -6.72
C TYR A 197 -36.54 38.15 -5.91
N ASP A 198 -37.61 38.27 -5.13
CA ASP A 198 -37.93 39.49 -4.40
C ASP A 198 -37.03 39.69 -3.16
N VAL A 199 -36.54 38.60 -2.56
CA VAL A 199 -35.74 38.66 -1.32
C VAL A 199 -34.34 38.07 -1.51
N PRO A 200 -33.31 38.90 -1.75
CA PRO A 200 -31.95 38.44 -2.09
C PRO A 200 -31.29 37.56 -1.02
N TRP A 201 -31.44 37.91 0.26
CA TRP A 201 -30.82 37.13 1.35
C TRP A 201 -31.46 35.74 1.49
N TYR A 202 -32.76 35.63 1.23
CA TYR A 202 -33.50 34.37 1.25
C TYR A 202 -33.14 33.50 0.05
N SER A 203 -32.95 34.12 -1.12
CA SER A 203 -32.37 33.48 -2.30
C SER A 203 -31.00 32.87 -2.02
N LEU A 204 -30.09 33.63 -1.41
CA LEU A 204 -28.76 33.16 -1.00
C LEU A 204 -28.85 32.00 -0.01
N TYR A 205 -29.80 32.05 0.93
CA TYR A 205 -30.04 30.98 1.89
C TYR A 205 -30.49 29.67 1.23
N GLY A 206 -31.35 29.75 0.20
CA GLY A 206 -31.74 28.60 -0.60
C GLY A 206 -30.59 28.01 -1.41
N VAL A 207 -29.76 28.85 -2.04
CA VAL A 207 -28.53 28.40 -2.75
C VAL A 207 -27.56 27.70 -1.79
N PHE A 208 -27.34 28.27 -0.60
CA PHE A 208 -26.47 27.66 0.41
C PHE A 208 -27.00 26.29 0.87
N THR A 209 -28.31 26.18 1.07
CA THR A 209 -28.97 24.91 1.40
C THR A 209 -28.76 23.85 0.31
N ILE A 210 -28.92 24.22 -0.96
CA ILE A 210 -28.64 23.32 -2.10
C ILE A 210 -27.18 22.86 -2.09
N LEU A 211 -26.23 23.77 -1.91
CA LEU A 211 -24.80 23.46 -1.88
C LEU A 211 -24.45 22.48 -0.76
N LEU A 212 -25.06 22.60 0.41
CA LEU A 212 -24.83 21.66 1.52
C LEU A 212 -25.25 20.23 1.18
N PHE A 213 -26.40 20.03 0.52
CA PHE A 213 -26.82 18.70 0.08
C PHE A 213 -25.95 18.13 -1.04
N VAL A 214 -25.52 18.97 -1.99
CA VAL A 214 -24.57 18.56 -3.04
C VAL A 214 -23.23 18.14 -2.42
N LEU A 215 -22.70 18.96 -1.51
CA LEU A 215 -21.46 18.65 -0.78
C LEU A 215 -21.59 17.33 -0.01
N TYR A 216 -22.71 17.13 0.69
CA TYR A 216 -23.00 15.86 1.35
C TYR A 216 -22.99 14.68 0.37
N ALA A 217 -23.66 14.80 -0.78
CA ALA A 217 -23.73 13.72 -1.76
C ALA A 217 -22.35 13.37 -2.33
N VAL A 218 -21.53 14.39 -2.64
CA VAL A 218 -20.16 14.23 -3.12
C VAL A 218 -19.28 13.53 -2.08
N LEU A 219 -19.34 13.96 -0.82
CA LEU A 219 -18.55 13.38 0.27
C LEU A 219 -19.00 11.94 0.59
N ASN A 220 -20.31 11.68 0.62
CA ASN A 220 -20.87 10.34 0.84
C ASN A 220 -20.40 9.35 -0.24
N ASN A 221 -20.49 9.74 -1.52
CA ASN A 221 -20.02 8.90 -2.63
C ASN A 221 -18.49 8.70 -2.61
N SER A 222 -17.73 9.77 -2.38
CA SER A 222 -16.26 9.71 -2.31
C SER A 222 -15.79 8.78 -1.19
N PHE A 223 -16.39 8.89 0.00
CA PHE A 223 -16.06 8.03 1.12
C PHE A 223 -16.50 6.57 0.89
N SER A 224 -17.65 6.37 0.24
CA SER A 224 -18.09 5.03 -0.18
C SER A 224 -17.13 4.35 -1.16
N ARG A 225 -16.55 5.12 -2.09
CA ARG A 225 -15.50 4.63 -3.01
C ARG A 225 -14.23 4.30 -2.25
N LEU A 226 -13.76 5.20 -1.37
CA LEU A 226 -12.59 4.97 -0.54
C LEU A 226 -12.71 3.68 0.30
N ILE A 227 -13.86 3.45 0.94
CA ILE A 227 -14.15 2.19 1.67
C ILE A 227 -14.10 0.98 0.73
N ARG A 228 -14.64 1.10 -0.48
CA ARG A 228 -14.61 0.00 -1.47
C ARG A 228 -13.19 -0.30 -1.91
N ASP A 229 -12.37 0.73 -2.13
CA ASP A 229 -11.02 0.58 -2.67
C ASP A 229 -10.10 -0.08 -1.64
N VAL A 230 -10.11 0.38 -0.38
CA VAL A 230 -9.35 -0.27 0.71
C VAL A 230 -9.81 -1.71 0.96
N ARG A 231 -11.12 -2.00 0.82
CA ARG A 231 -11.63 -3.38 0.90
C ARG A 231 -11.24 -4.23 -0.31
N GLY A 232 -11.16 -3.63 -1.49
CA GLY A 232 -10.84 -4.29 -2.75
C GLY A 232 -9.36 -4.68 -2.79
N GLU A 233 -8.49 -3.75 -2.42
CA GLU A 233 -7.03 -3.94 -2.38
C GLU A 233 -6.62 -5.14 -1.53
N LYS A 234 -7.40 -5.47 -0.51
CA LYS A 234 -7.15 -6.61 0.37
C LYS A 234 -7.46 -7.99 -0.23
N ASN A 235 -8.45 -8.08 -1.12
CA ASN A 235 -9.04 -9.36 -1.51
C ASN A 235 -8.60 -9.76 -2.93
N LYS A 236 -9.49 -9.58 -3.92
CA LYS A 236 -9.27 -10.05 -5.29
C LYS A 236 -8.11 -9.35 -5.99
N TYR A 237 -7.88 -8.07 -5.68
CA TYR A 237 -6.79 -7.31 -6.28
C TYR A 237 -5.43 -7.71 -5.72
N ALA A 238 -5.27 -7.84 -4.38
CA ALA A 238 -4.02 -8.34 -3.80
C ALA A 238 -3.62 -9.70 -4.36
N VAL A 239 -4.53 -10.69 -4.36
CA VAL A 239 -4.22 -12.04 -4.85
C VAL A 239 -3.76 -12.00 -6.31
N LYS A 240 -4.52 -11.35 -7.20
CA LYS A 240 -4.15 -11.23 -8.61
C LYS A 240 -2.83 -10.49 -8.82
N THR A 241 -2.56 -9.46 -8.01
CA THR A 241 -1.30 -8.70 -8.06
C THR A 241 -0.12 -9.55 -7.61
N PHE A 242 -0.26 -10.28 -6.50
CA PHE A 242 0.78 -11.19 -6.02
C PHE A 242 1.05 -12.33 -7.00
N ASP A 243 0.02 -12.96 -7.56
CA ASP A 243 0.20 -14.06 -8.52
C ASP A 243 0.87 -13.56 -9.81
N LYS A 244 0.52 -12.35 -10.29
CA LYS A 244 1.20 -11.72 -11.42
C LYS A 244 2.68 -11.50 -11.11
N TRP A 245 2.97 -10.89 -9.97
CA TRP A 245 4.34 -10.55 -9.64
C TRP A 245 5.20 -11.76 -9.26
N ASP A 246 4.61 -12.87 -8.79
CA ASP A 246 5.31 -14.16 -8.64
C ASP A 246 5.84 -14.65 -9.99
N ASN A 247 5.03 -14.53 -11.05
CA ASN A 247 5.48 -14.84 -12.41
C ASN A 247 6.54 -13.85 -12.92
N ASP A 248 6.36 -12.55 -12.66
CA ASP A 248 7.36 -11.54 -13.03
C ASP A 248 8.71 -11.81 -12.33
N MET A 249 8.67 -12.26 -11.07
CA MET A 249 9.86 -12.57 -10.28
C MET A 249 10.55 -13.86 -10.76
N LYS A 250 9.79 -14.90 -11.12
CA LYS A 250 10.34 -16.09 -11.79
C LYS A 250 11.06 -15.72 -13.08
N ASN A 251 10.44 -14.88 -13.92
CA ASN A 251 11.05 -14.43 -15.17
C ASN A 251 12.32 -13.59 -14.93
N ALA A 252 12.32 -12.73 -13.91
CA ALA A 252 13.49 -11.94 -13.55
C ALA A 252 14.66 -12.82 -13.06
N ARG A 253 14.37 -13.83 -12.23
CA ARG A 253 15.38 -14.81 -11.79
C ARG A 253 15.94 -15.61 -12.95
N LEU A 254 15.11 -16.08 -13.88
CA LEU A 254 15.59 -16.78 -15.08
C LEU A 254 16.55 -15.92 -15.92
N LYS A 255 16.24 -14.63 -16.09
CA LYS A 255 17.15 -13.69 -16.75
C LYS A 255 18.46 -13.50 -15.97
N GLN A 256 18.37 -13.40 -14.64
CA GLN A 256 19.55 -13.29 -13.77
C GLN A 256 20.44 -14.53 -13.90
N SER A 257 19.85 -15.73 -13.88
CA SER A 257 20.58 -17.00 -14.10
C SER A 257 21.26 -17.06 -15.46
N GLY A 258 20.60 -16.63 -16.54
CA GLY A 258 21.23 -16.58 -17.86
C GLY A 258 22.44 -15.64 -17.93
N ILE A 259 22.37 -14.48 -17.25
CA ILE A 259 23.51 -13.55 -17.14
C ILE A 259 24.68 -14.18 -16.37
N LEU A 260 24.39 -14.98 -15.33
CA LEU A 260 25.41 -15.69 -14.56
C LEU A 260 26.06 -16.81 -15.38
N GLU A 261 25.28 -17.55 -16.16
CA GLU A 261 25.78 -18.58 -17.08
C GLU A 261 26.71 -17.97 -18.14
N ASP A 262 26.27 -16.87 -18.79
CA ASP A 262 27.10 -16.10 -19.74
C ASP A 262 28.42 -15.61 -19.10
N TYR A 263 28.39 -15.28 -17.81
CA TYR A 263 29.58 -14.87 -17.06
C TYR A 263 30.55 -16.02 -16.83
N VAL A 264 30.09 -17.21 -16.43
CA VAL A 264 30.96 -18.40 -16.30
C VAL A 264 31.70 -18.66 -17.60
N ASP A 265 30.95 -18.64 -18.71
CA ASP A 265 31.46 -18.82 -20.06
C ASP A 265 32.58 -17.83 -20.42
N LEU A 266 32.42 -16.56 -20.02
CA LEU A 266 33.38 -15.49 -20.26
C LEU A 266 34.62 -15.63 -19.39
N VAL A 267 34.44 -16.02 -18.13
CA VAL A 267 35.50 -16.21 -17.14
C VAL A 267 36.41 -17.38 -17.50
N VAL A 268 35.85 -18.51 -17.94
CA VAL A 268 36.62 -19.67 -18.37
C VAL A 268 37.50 -19.30 -19.56
N LYS A 269 36.97 -18.56 -20.53
CA LYS A 269 37.71 -18.15 -21.74
C LYS A 269 38.73 -17.03 -21.48
N LYS A 270 38.42 -16.06 -20.60
CA LYS A 270 39.24 -14.83 -20.38
C LYS A 270 39.20 -14.35 -18.92
N PRO A 271 39.80 -15.07 -17.97
CA PRO A 271 39.67 -14.79 -16.52
C PRO A 271 40.26 -13.44 -16.09
N LYS A 272 41.25 -12.91 -16.81
CA LYS A 272 41.85 -11.60 -16.50
C LYS A 272 41.03 -10.40 -16.98
N LYS A 273 40.05 -10.64 -17.85
CA LYS A 273 39.19 -9.59 -18.45
C LYS A 273 37.73 -9.74 -18.05
N SER A 274 37.38 -10.76 -17.27
CA SER A 274 36.04 -10.89 -16.73
C SER A 274 35.76 -9.75 -15.77
N LYS A 275 34.56 -9.19 -15.91
CA LYS A 275 33.96 -8.24 -14.98
C LYS A 275 32.45 -8.30 -15.20
N LEU A 276 31.71 -8.76 -14.20
CA LEU A 276 30.25 -8.65 -14.21
C LEU A 276 29.80 -7.47 -13.37
N GLU A 277 29.12 -6.51 -13.98
CA GLU A 277 28.57 -5.35 -13.26
C GLU A 277 27.31 -5.73 -12.49
N LEU A 278 27.26 -5.46 -11.19
CA LEU A 278 26.14 -5.88 -10.34
C LEU A 278 24.79 -5.24 -10.74
N LYS A 279 24.85 -4.06 -11.37
CA LYS A 279 23.67 -3.37 -11.89
C LYS A 279 22.89 -4.20 -12.92
N THR A 280 23.52 -5.15 -13.60
CA THR A 280 22.82 -6.03 -14.55
C THR A 280 22.00 -7.14 -13.84
N LEU A 281 22.34 -7.45 -12.58
CA LEU A 281 21.70 -8.51 -11.79
C LEU A 281 20.56 -8.00 -10.89
N ILE A 282 20.31 -6.69 -10.83
CA ILE A 282 19.41 -6.05 -9.84
C ILE A 282 17.90 -6.25 -10.11
N GLY A 283 17.53 -6.81 -11.27
CA GLY A 283 16.13 -6.91 -11.72
C GLY A 283 15.16 -7.50 -10.66
N PRO A 284 15.49 -8.64 -10.04
CA PRO A 284 14.72 -9.21 -8.94
C PRO A 284 14.57 -8.27 -7.72
N GLU A 285 15.63 -7.61 -7.24
CA GLU A 285 15.54 -6.72 -6.07
C GLU A 285 14.64 -5.50 -6.35
N ILE A 286 14.71 -4.93 -7.56
CA ILE A 286 13.79 -3.86 -7.98
C ILE A 286 12.33 -4.32 -7.90
N LEU A 287 12.06 -5.56 -8.32
CA LEU A 287 10.72 -6.11 -8.20
C LEU A 287 10.35 -6.24 -6.73
N MET A 288 11.21 -6.84 -5.90
CA MET A 288 10.99 -7.00 -4.46
C MET A 288 10.65 -5.66 -3.76
N ASP A 289 11.35 -4.57 -4.09
CA ASP A 289 11.05 -3.26 -3.54
C ASP A 289 9.68 -2.72 -3.96
N LYS A 290 9.22 -3.03 -5.19
CA LYS A 290 7.84 -2.73 -5.59
C LYS A 290 6.83 -3.49 -4.73
N PHE A 291 7.10 -4.75 -4.36
CA PHE A 291 6.23 -5.50 -3.44
C PHE A 291 6.18 -4.83 -2.07
N LYS A 292 7.35 -4.51 -1.48
CA LYS A 292 7.42 -3.84 -0.17
C LYS A 292 6.64 -2.52 -0.18
N ASN A 293 6.84 -1.69 -1.20
CA ASN A 293 6.14 -0.42 -1.35
C ASN A 293 4.63 -0.58 -1.49
N TYR A 294 4.18 -1.62 -2.19
CA TYR A 294 2.75 -1.93 -2.31
C TYR A 294 2.14 -2.33 -0.96
N VAL A 295 2.80 -3.23 -0.22
CA VAL A 295 2.33 -3.65 1.11
C VAL A 295 2.26 -2.46 2.07
N LYS A 296 3.30 -1.61 2.11
CA LYS A 296 3.31 -0.36 2.88
C LYS A 296 2.16 0.58 2.52
N MET A 297 1.87 0.71 1.23
CA MET A 297 0.77 1.56 0.75
C MET A 297 -0.59 1.02 1.18
N VAL A 298 -0.82 -0.29 1.06
CA VAL A 298 -2.06 -0.95 1.53
C VAL A 298 -2.22 -0.81 3.04
N GLU A 299 -1.15 -1.02 3.80
CA GLU A 299 -1.15 -0.83 5.24
C GLU A 299 -1.48 0.62 5.62
N LYS A 300 -0.80 1.60 5.02
CA LYS A 300 -1.01 3.02 5.30
C LYS A 300 -2.47 3.44 5.05
N LYS A 301 -3.06 2.96 3.95
CA LYS A 301 -4.48 3.18 3.65
C LYS A 301 -5.39 2.57 4.71
N TYR A 302 -5.07 1.36 5.16
CA TYR A 302 -5.83 0.65 6.18
C TYR A 302 -5.75 1.33 7.56
N ASP A 303 -4.54 1.69 8.00
CA ASP A 303 -4.32 2.36 9.27
C ASP A 303 -4.97 3.75 9.28
N TRP A 304 -4.87 4.50 8.17
CA TRP A 304 -5.59 5.78 8.02
C TRP A 304 -7.10 5.61 8.12
N MET A 305 -7.66 4.59 7.44
CA MET A 305 -9.09 4.29 7.52
C MET A 305 -9.49 3.93 8.94
N THR A 306 -8.71 3.08 9.61
CA THR A 306 -8.99 2.64 10.98
C THR A 306 -9.01 3.80 11.98
N LYS A 307 -8.04 4.71 11.86
CA LYS A 307 -7.92 5.89 12.73
C LYS A 307 -9.02 6.91 12.50
N ASN A 308 -9.37 7.17 11.24
CA ASN A 308 -10.24 8.30 10.88
C ASN A 308 -11.69 7.93 10.58
N TYR A 309 -12.02 6.64 10.40
CA TYR A 309 -13.35 6.20 9.98
C TYR A 309 -14.48 6.75 10.86
N SER A 310 -14.34 6.65 12.20
CA SER A 310 -15.37 7.12 13.12
C SER A 310 -15.61 8.62 12.99
N ARG A 311 -14.53 9.40 12.87
CA ARG A 311 -14.61 10.86 12.71
C ARG A 311 -15.29 11.24 11.41
N PHE A 312 -14.88 10.61 10.30
CA PHE A 312 -15.50 10.85 8.99
C PHE A 312 -16.99 10.48 8.96
N MET A 313 -17.38 9.34 9.53
CA MET A 313 -18.80 8.97 9.61
C MET A 313 -19.60 9.96 10.45
N THR A 314 -19.05 10.43 11.57
CA THR A 314 -19.67 11.48 12.37
C THR A 314 -19.82 12.77 11.57
N TYR A 315 -18.78 13.22 10.87
CA TYR A 315 -18.86 14.44 10.04
C TYR A 315 -19.86 14.32 8.90
N ILE A 316 -19.92 13.18 8.21
CA ILE A 316 -20.93 12.95 7.14
C ILE A 316 -22.35 12.99 7.73
N ARG A 317 -22.58 12.43 8.93
CA ARG A 317 -23.88 12.48 9.61
C ARG A 317 -24.24 13.90 10.05
N LEU A 318 -23.28 14.62 10.65
CA LEU A 318 -23.48 16.01 11.07
C LEU A 318 -23.74 16.92 9.88
N LEU A 319 -23.02 16.74 8.77
CA LEU A 319 -23.24 17.49 7.54
C LEU A 319 -24.64 17.26 6.98
N PHE A 320 -25.12 16.02 6.98
CA PHE A 320 -26.50 15.73 6.57
C PHE A 320 -27.52 16.39 7.48
N LEU A 321 -27.34 16.26 8.80
CA LEU A 321 -28.23 16.87 9.79
C LEU A 321 -28.25 18.38 9.65
N LEU A 322 -27.09 19.01 9.47
CA LEU A 322 -26.97 20.44 9.23
C LEU A 322 -27.66 20.83 7.92
N ALA A 323 -27.39 20.15 6.81
CA ALA A 323 -28.09 20.40 5.54
C ALA A 323 -29.61 20.29 5.67
N PHE A 324 -30.08 19.29 6.43
CA PHE A 324 -31.51 19.09 6.68
C PHE A 324 -32.12 20.20 7.54
N LEU A 325 -31.44 20.63 8.60
CA LEU A 325 -31.89 21.77 9.43
C LEU A 325 -31.95 23.06 8.62
N PHE A 326 -30.95 23.32 7.77
CA PHE A 326 -30.96 24.46 6.84
C PHE A 326 -32.15 24.38 5.88
N ASN A 327 -32.46 23.19 5.37
CA ASN A 327 -33.64 23.00 4.52
C ASN A 327 -34.96 23.24 5.26
N LEU A 328 -35.09 22.76 6.50
CA LEU A 328 -36.26 23.05 7.32
C LEU A 328 -36.39 24.55 7.60
N GLY A 329 -35.28 25.22 7.88
CA GLY A 329 -35.26 26.68 8.02
C GLY A 329 -35.63 27.38 6.71
N PHE A 330 -35.15 26.89 5.56
CA PHE A 330 -35.48 27.45 4.24
C PHE A 330 -36.97 27.37 3.99
N ILE A 331 -37.56 26.19 4.21
CA ILE A 331 -38.99 25.96 4.11
C ILE A 331 -39.77 26.82 5.13
N GLY A 332 -39.40 26.78 6.40
CA GLY A 332 -40.11 27.50 7.47
C GLY A 332 -40.10 29.01 7.29
N VAL A 333 -38.94 29.58 6.98
CA VAL A 333 -38.77 31.03 6.75
C VAL A 333 -39.52 31.44 5.49
N GLY A 334 -39.42 30.69 4.39
CA GLY A 334 -40.16 30.97 3.18
C GLY A 334 -41.67 31.04 3.40
N PHE A 335 -42.20 30.03 4.11
CA PHE A 335 -43.60 29.99 4.48
C PHE A 335 -44.01 31.19 5.34
N ALA A 336 -43.20 31.56 6.33
CA ALA A 336 -43.48 32.68 7.22
C ALA A 336 -43.50 34.03 6.49
N ILE A 337 -42.60 34.23 5.51
CA ILE A 337 -42.57 35.45 4.70
C ILE A 337 -43.79 35.51 3.78
N MET A 338 -44.09 34.44 3.03
CA MET A 338 -45.25 34.41 2.14
C MET A 338 -46.59 34.60 2.88
N ARG A 339 -46.67 34.18 4.14
CA ARG A 339 -47.86 34.36 4.99
C ARG A 339 -47.89 35.71 5.73
N GLY A 340 -46.90 36.58 5.52
CA GLY A 340 -46.81 37.87 6.20
C GLY A 340 -46.56 37.78 7.70
N LEU A 341 -46.04 36.64 8.19
CA LEU A 341 -45.63 36.46 9.59
C LEU A 341 -44.27 37.11 9.88
N ILE A 342 -43.47 37.32 8.83
CA ILE A 342 -42.20 38.05 8.86
C ILE A 342 -42.30 39.14 7.80
N ASN A 343 -42.12 40.39 8.20
CA ASN A 343 -41.98 41.51 7.27
C ASN A 343 -40.54 41.56 6.77
N VAL A 344 -40.36 41.55 5.45
CA VAL A 344 -39.06 41.51 4.78
C VAL A 344 -38.97 42.63 3.75
#